data_AF-A0A9D6IYW4-F1
#
_entry.id   AF-A0A9D6IYW4-F1
#
_cell.length_a   1.000
_cell.length_b   1.000
_cell.length_c   1.000
_cell.angle_alpha   90.00
_cell.angle_beta   90.00
_cell.angle_gamma   90.00
#
_symmetry.space_group_name_H-M   'P 1'
#
loop_
_entity.id
_entity.type
_entity.pdbx_description
1 polymer ?
#
loop_
_entity_poly.entity_id
_entity_poly.type
_entity_poly.pdbx_seq_one_letter_code
_entity_poly.pdbx_strand_id
1 'polypeptide(L)' 'MTTYEQRIPRPLITQDAAPYWQGVNAGRLLYQRCASCGAAVWQP' A
#
# COMPACT_ATOMS: atom_id res chain seq x y z
N MET A 1 21.73 8.86 24.61
CA MET A 1 20.43 8.95 23.91
C MET A 1 20.67 8.50 22.48
N THR A 2 20.38 7.24 22.15
CA THR A 2 20.54 6.74 20.79
C THR A 2 19.34 7.21 19.97
N THR A 3 19.57 8.15 19.05
CA THR A 3 18.56 8.57 18.07
C THR A 3 18.31 7.40 17.12
N TYR A 4 17.25 6.63 17.38
CA TYR A 4 16.71 5.67 16.41
C TYR A 4 16.06 6.45 15.29
N GLU A 5 16.86 6.96 14.37
CA GLU A 5 16.39 7.42 13.07
C GLU A 5 15.90 6.17 12.32
N GLN A 6 14.67 5.77 12.62
CA GLN A 6 13.98 4.67 11.96
C GLN A 6 13.81 5.08 10.50
N ARG A 7 14.81 4.75 9.67
CA ARG A 7 14.71 4.81 8.22
C ARG A 7 13.78 3.69 7.79
N ILE A 8 12.48 3.93 7.94
CA ILE A 8 11.47 3.01 7.40
C ILE A 8 11.72 2.97 5.89
N PRO A 9 12.01 1.79 5.32
CA PRO A 9 12.23 1.68 3.89
C PRO A 9 10.96 2.09 3.17
N ARG A 10 11.10 2.78 2.03
CA ARG A 10 9.94 3.05 1.20
C ARG A 10 9.36 1.72 0.72
N PRO A 11 8.02 1.57 0.70
CA PRO A 11 7.38 0.38 0.15
C PRO A 11 7.85 0.13 -1.28
N LEU A 12 8.09 -1.13 -1.62
CA LEU A 12 8.34 -1.52 -2.99
C LEU A 12 7.03 -1.38 -3.77
N ILE A 13 7.01 -0.50 -4.78
CA ILE A 13 5.84 -0.30 -5.63
C ILE A 13 5.86 -1.34 -6.74
N THR A 14 5.02 -2.36 -6.61
CA THR A 14 4.77 -3.35 -7.65
C THR A 14 3.63 -2.90 -8.57
N GLN A 15 3.52 -3.51 -9.76
CA GLN A 15 2.48 -3.14 -10.74
C GLN A 15 1.06 -3.35 -10.20
N ASP A 16 0.85 -4.42 -9.43
CA ASP A 16 -0.42 -4.76 -8.78
C ASP A 16 -0.78 -3.80 -7.63
N ALA A 17 0.21 -3.18 -6.99
CA ALA A 17 0.01 -2.17 -5.97
C ALA A 17 -0.17 -0.74 -6.53
N ALA A 18 0.13 -0.51 -7.82
CA ALA A 18 0.06 0.83 -8.41
C ALA A 18 -1.30 1.54 -8.21
N PRO A 19 -2.47 0.89 -8.35
CA PRO A 19 -3.76 1.54 -8.10
C PRO A 19 -3.93 1.98 -6.64
N TYR A 20 -3.45 1.19 -5.68
CA TYR A 20 -3.49 1.55 -4.26
C TYR A 20 -2.73 2.86 -4.02
N TRP A 21 -1.48 2.93 -4.50
CA TRP A 21 -0.61 4.09 -4.31
C TRP A 21 -1.08 5.34 -5.05
N GLN A 22 -1.63 5.20 -6.25
CA GLN A 22 -2.28 6.29 -6.97
C GLN A 22 -3.48 6.85 -6.19
N GLY A 23 -4.28 5.96 -5.59
CA GLY A 23 -5.38 6.35 -4.70
C GLY A 23 -4.89 7.15 -3.51
N VAL A 24 -3.91 6.63 -2.77
CA VAL A 24 -3.35 7.31 -1.59
C VAL A 24 -2.85 8.71 -1.95
N ASN A 25 -2.12 8.86 -3.06
CA ASN A 25 -1.63 10.15 -3.54
C ASN A 25 -2.77 11.12 -3.94
N ALA A 26 -3.92 10.59 -4.32
CA ALA A 26 -5.14 11.35 -4.64
C ALA A 26 -6.09 11.54 -3.44
N GLY A 27 -5.69 11.15 -2.22
CA GLY A 27 -6.52 11.24 -1.02
C GLY A 27 -7.68 10.22 -1.00
N ARG A 28 -7.52 9.08 -1.67
CA ARG A 28 -8.53 8.00 -1.76
C ARG A 28 -7.94 6.68 -1.26
N LEU A 29 -8.66 5.97 -0.40
CA LEU A 29 -8.28 4.61 -0.01
C LEU A 29 -8.85 3.60 -1.01
N LEU A 30 -8.00 3.10 -1.90
CA LEU A 30 -8.35 2.05 -2.86
C LEU A 30 -7.75 0.72 -2.39
N TYR A 31 -8.48 -0.38 -2.53
CA TYR A 31 -7.98 -1.72 -2.24
C TYR A 31 -8.65 -2.74 -3.17
N GLN A 32 -7.94 -3.83 -3.47
CA GLN A 32 -8.48 -4.86 -4.35
C GLN A 32 -9.45 -5.75 -3.59
N ARG A 33 -10.48 -6.23 -4.29
CA ARG A 33 -11.32 -7.34 -3.84
C ARG A 33 -11.08 -8.55 -4.71
N CYS A 34 -10.91 -9.72 -4.09
CA CYS A 34 -10.78 -10.97 -4.82
C CYS A 34 -12.05 -11.24 -5.63
N ALA A 35 -11.91 -11.51 -6.93
CA ALA A 35 -13.06 -11.77 -7.80
C ALA A 35 -13.79 -13.09 -7.45
N SER A 36 -13.10 -14.05 -6.84
CA SER A 36 -13.70 -15.34 -6.48
C SER A 36 -14.43 -15.33 -5.14
N CYS A 37 -13.91 -14.63 -4.12
CA CYS A 37 -14.44 -14.70 -2.75
C CYS A 37 -14.78 -13.34 -2.14
N GLY A 38 -14.48 -12.23 -2.81
CA GLY A 38 -14.79 -10.89 -2.34
C GLY A 38 -13.94 -10.37 -1.19
N ALA A 39 -12.95 -11.15 -0.71
CA ALA A 39 -12.02 -10.75 0.34
C ALA A 39 -11.19 -9.52 -0.06
N ALA A 40 -10.87 -8.67 0.91
CA ALA A 40 -10.01 -7.52 0.72
C ALA A 40 -8.53 -7.94 0.63
N VAL A 41 -7.83 -7.40 -0.36
CA VAL A 41 -6.37 -7.54 -0.51
C VAL A 41 -5.75 -6.18 -0.23
N TRP A 42 -4.92 -6.13 0.80
CA TRP A 42 -4.25 -4.92 1.27
C TRP A 42 -2.82 -4.89 0.78
N GLN A 43 -2.41 -3.77 0.21
CA GLN A 43 -1.04 -3.56 -0.27
C GLN A 43 -0.13 -3.11 0.90
N PRO A 44 1.15 -3.52 0.90
CA PRO A 44 2.13 -3.19 1.94
C PRO A 44 2.48 -1.70 1.96
#